data_AF-A0A8E1ZYZ7-F1
#
_entry.id   AF-A0A8E1ZYZ7-F1
#
_cell.length_a   1.000
_cell.length_b   1.000
_cell.length_c   1.000
_cell.angle_alpha   90.00
_cell.angle_beta   90.00
_cell.angle_gamma   90.00
#
_symmetry.space_group_name_H-M   'P 1'
#
loop_
_entity.id
_entity.type
_entity.pdbx_description
1 polymer ?
#
loop_
_entity_poly.entity_id
_entity_poly.type
_entity_poly.pdbx_seq_one_letter_code
_entity_poly.pdbx_strand_id
1 'polypeptide(L)'
;MDIVQSSDVLPPGLVSYKPEGYCVRKEFYVPAYDDPKIKGSSTPDLRTTIYWNPVVKTDSEGKATVEFYSADAVTSYSYIMEGMGENRIGYAR
;
A
#
# COMPACT_ATOMS: atom_id res chain seq x y z
N MET A 1 50.29 -0.62 -14.61
CA MET A 1 49.58 0.38 -15.43
C MET A 1 48.14 0.25 -15.01
N ASP A 2 47.79 0.95 -13.95
CA ASP A 2 46.49 0.82 -13.29
C ASP A 2 45.67 2.05 -13.67
N ILE A 3 44.73 1.86 -14.60
CA ILE A 3 43.78 2.90 -14.96
C ILE A 3 42.54 2.64 -14.11
N VAL A 4 42.43 3.37 -13.01
CA VAL A 4 41.22 3.44 -12.18
C VAL A 4 40.14 4.16 -12.99
N GLN A 5 39.01 3.47 -13.18
CA GLN A 5 37.84 3.96 -13.90
C GLN A 5 37.11 5.00 -13.03
N SER A 6 37.15 6.26 -13.45
CA SER A 6 36.44 7.39 -12.83
C SER A 6 34.98 7.40 -13.31
N SER A 7 34.00 7.14 -12.44
CA SER A 7 32.59 7.24 -12.81
C SER A 7 31.67 8.02 -11.87
N ASP A 8 32.15 8.60 -10.77
CA ASP A 8 31.24 9.20 -9.76
C ASP A 8 31.40 10.71 -9.55
N VAL A 9 32.00 11.44 -10.49
CA VAL A 9 32.05 12.91 -10.42
C VAL A 9 31.29 13.52 -11.59
N LEU A 10 30.06 13.95 -11.33
CA LEU A 10 29.29 14.75 -12.28
C LEU A 10 29.97 16.12 -12.46
N PRO A 11 30.11 16.64 -13.70
CA PRO A 11 30.65 17.97 -13.92
C PRO A 11 29.82 19.04 -13.21
N PRO A 12 30.45 20.13 -12.71
CA PRO A 12 29.72 21.25 -12.12
C PRO A 12 28.67 21.79 -13.12
N GLY A 13 27.41 21.82 -12.71
CA GLY A 13 26.29 22.28 -13.56
C GLY A 13 25.49 21.19 -14.27
N LEU A 14 25.84 19.90 -14.11
CA LEU A 14 25.05 18.77 -14.62
C LEU A 14 24.34 18.04 -13.48
N VAL A 15 23.01 18.04 -13.52
CA VAL A 15 22.16 17.25 -12.61
C VAL A 15 21.71 15.99 -13.35
N SER A 16 22.11 14.81 -12.86
CA SER A 16 21.54 13.54 -13.31
C SER A 16 20.23 13.31 -12.57
N TYR A 17 19.11 13.36 -13.30
CA TYR A 17 17.79 13.05 -12.77
C TYR A 17 17.20 11.87 -13.52
N LYS A 18 16.87 10.80 -12.78
CA LYS A 18 16.14 9.65 -13.30
C LYS A 18 14.69 9.78 -12.84
N PRO A 19 13.75 10.20 -13.72
CA PRO A 19 12.35 10.21 -13.33
C PRO A 19 11.90 8.79 -13.01
N GLU A 20 11.27 8.61 -11.86
CA GLU A 20 10.44 7.43 -11.62
C GLU A 20 9.35 7.45 -12.68
N GLY A 21 9.38 6.46 -13.59
CA GLY A 21 8.50 6.43 -14.75
C GLY A 21 7.01 6.31 -14.37
N TYR A 22 6.16 6.17 -15.39
CA TYR A 22 4.74 5.94 -15.17
C TYR A 22 4.50 4.59 -14.46
N CYS A 23 3.87 4.65 -13.29
CA CYS A 23 3.41 3.47 -12.57
C CYS A 23 1.90 3.30 -12.78
N VAL A 24 1.50 2.16 -13.34
CA VAL A 24 0.08 1.80 -13.44
C VAL A 24 -0.46 1.63 -12.03
N ARG A 25 -1.62 2.23 -11.73
CA ARG A 25 -2.33 2.06 -10.46
C ARG A 25 -2.52 0.57 -10.20
N LYS A 26 -1.89 0.05 -9.14
CA LYS A 26 -2.16 -1.29 -8.63
C LYS A 26 -3.26 -1.21 -7.59
N GLU A 27 -4.25 -2.09 -7.71
CA GLU A 27 -5.20 -2.33 -6.65
C GLU A 27 -4.52 -3.11 -5.51
N PHE A 28 -4.99 -2.91 -4.29
CA PHE A 28 -4.48 -3.65 -3.15
C PHE A 28 -4.92 -5.11 -3.24
N TYR A 29 -3.95 -6.03 -3.15
CA TYR A 29 -4.21 -7.45 -3.31
C TYR A 29 -4.97 -8.04 -2.13
N VAL A 30 -6.12 -8.65 -2.41
CA VAL A 30 -6.91 -9.43 -1.46
C VAL A 30 -6.95 -10.88 -1.95
N PRO A 31 -6.40 -11.84 -1.20
CA PRO A 31 -6.54 -13.26 -1.53
C PRO A 31 -8.01 -13.64 -1.63
N ALA A 32 -8.36 -14.42 -2.66
CA ALA A 32 -9.72 -14.93 -2.85
C ALA A 32 -10.01 -16.07 -1.86
N TYR A 33 -10.22 -15.73 -0.59
CA TYR A 33 -10.50 -16.69 0.48
C TYR A 33 -11.81 -17.47 0.31
N ASP A 34 -12.66 -17.04 -0.62
CA ASP A 34 -13.85 -17.78 -1.03
C ASP A 34 -13.51 -19.07 -1.80
N ASP A 35 -12.30 -19.16 -2.38
CA ASP A 35 -11.80 -20.39 -2.99
C ASP A 35 -11.29 -21.34 -1.90
N PRO A 36 -11.90 -22.54 -1.73
CA PRO A 36 -11.46 -23.53 -0.75
C PRO A 36 -10.00 -23.94 -0.90
N LYS A 37 -9.42 -23.86 -2.11
CA LYS A 37 -8.01 -24.17 -2.37
C LYS A 37 -7.07 -23.14 -1.77
N ILE A 38 -7.46 -21.87 -1.82
CA ILE A 38 -6.69 -20.76 -1.23
C ILE A 38 -6.82 -20.81 0.28
N LYS A 39 -8.05 -21.03 0.79
CA LYS A 39 -8.31 -21.18 2.22
C LYS A 39 -7.62 -22.41 2.86
N GLY A 40 -7.48 -23.49 2.10
CA GLY A 40 -6.80 -24.72 2.52
C GLY A 40 -5.31 -24.76 2.14
N SER A 41 -4.75 -23.65 1.66
CA SER A 41 -3.33 -23.57 1.28
C SER A 41 -2.43 -23.83 2.49
N SER A 42 -1.32 -24.55 2.27
CA SER A 42 -0.29 -24.77 3.30
C SER A 42 0.62 -23.55 3.49
N THR A 43 0.50 -22.53 2.63
CA THR A 43 1.27 -21.29 2.74
C THR A 43 0.53 -20.33 3.65
N PRO A 44 1.11 -19.94 4.81
CA PRO A 44 0.44 -19.06 5.76
C PRO A 44 0.32 -17.62 5.25
N ASP A 45 -0.81 -16.96 5.53
CA ASP A 45 -1.00 -15.52 5.31
C ASP A 45 -0.37 -14.71 6.45
N LEU A 46 0.81 -14.15 6.17
CA LEU A 46 1.58 -13.32 7.10
C LEU A 46 1.57 -11.84 6.72
N ARG A 47 0.57 -11.37 5.98
CA ARG A 47 0.47 -9.96 5.59
C ARG A 47 0.28 -9.06 6.83
N THR A 48 1.03 -7.96 6.87
CA THR A 48 0.94 -6.95 7.93
C THR A 48 -0.15 -5.91 7.64
N THR A 49 -0.37 -5.59 6.36
CA THR A 49 -1.53 -4.84 5.88
C THR A 49 -2.47 -5.85 5.23
N ILE A 50 -3.68 -5.99 5.74
CA ILE A 50 -4.69 -6.95 5.24
C ILE A 50 -5.82 -6.28 4.46
N TYR A 51 -5.95 -4.95 4.58
CA TYR A 51 -6.95 -4.14 3.90
C TYR A 51 -6.39 -2.75 3.62
N TRP A 52 -6.63 -2.26 2.41
CA TRP A 52 -6.39 -0.87 2.03
C TRP A 52 -7.37 -0.46 0.93
N ASN A 53 -8.13 0.61 1.18
CA ASN A 53 -9.04 1.19 0.20
C ASN A 53 -8.90 2.72 0.23
N PRO A 54 -8.43 3.35 -0.87
CA PRO A 54 -8.21 4.79 -0.91
C PRO A 54 -9.51 5.58 -1.11
N VAL A 55 -10.61 4.91 -1.45
CA VAL A 55 -11.90 5.55 -1.78
C VAL A 55 -13.00 4.83 -1.03
N VAL A 56 -13.15 5.19 0.25
CA VAL A 56 -14.32 4.82 1.05
C VAL A 56 -15.28 5.99 1.04
N LYS A 57 -16.48 5.79 0.48
CA LYS A 57 -17.54 6.80 0.46
C LYS A 57 -18.49 6.57 1.63
N THR A 58 -18.80 7.64 2.34
CA THR A 58 -19.82 7.60 3.38
C THR A 58 -21.21 7.69 2.77
N ASP A 59 -22.20 7.17 3.48
CA ASP A 59 -23.62 7.39 3.20
C ASP A 59 -24.06 8.82 3.56
N SER A 60 -25.36 9.10 3.41
CA SER A 60 -25.97 10.39 3.76
C SER A 60 -25.92 10.70 5.26
N GLU A 61 -25.67 9.71 6.12
CA GLU A 61 -25.49 9.88 7.56
C GLU A 61 -24.02 10.06 7.95
N GLY A 62 -23.10 10.03 6.97
CA GLY A 62 -21.66 10.13 7.20
C GLY A 62 -21.00 8.83 7.68
N LYS A 63 -21.67 7.68 7.53
CA LYS A 63 -21.16 6.36 7.93
C LYS A 63 -20.61 5.59 6.75
N ALA A 64 -19.62 4.75 7.00
CA ALA A 64 -19.12 3.78 6.04
C ALA A 64 -18.82 2.45 6.75
N THR A 65 -19.08 1.35 6.07
CA THR A 65 -18.76 0.00 6.54
C THR A 65 -17.69 -0.60 5.64
N VAL A 66 -16.68 -1.22 6.25
CA VAL A 66 -15.62 -1.94 5.54
C VAL A 66 -15.54 -3.35 6.07
N GLU A 67 -15.31 -4.30 5.16
CA GLU A 67 -15.17 -5.71 5.47
C GLU A 67 -13.84 -6.21 4.90
N PHE A 68 -13.15 -7.07 5.63
CA PHE A 68 -11.87 -7.61 5.23
C PHE A 68 -11.63 -8.99 5.85
N TYR A 69 -10.76 -9.78 5.23
CA TYR A 69 -10.32 -11.06 5.75
C TYR A 69 -9.13 -10.89 6.71
N SER A 70 -9.15 -11.61 7.83
CA SER A 70 -8.03 -11.68 8.77
C SER A 70 -6.83 -12.42 8.19
N ALA A 71 -5.63 -12.09 8.66
CA ALA A 71 -4.44 -12.92 8.44
C ALA A 71 -4.43 -14.14 9.38
N ASP A 72 -3.56 -15.12 9.11
CA ASP A 72 -3.45 -16.34 9.91
C ASP A 72 -2.80 -16.11 11.28
N ALA A 73 -2.05 -15.00 11.41
CA ALA A 73 -1.40 -14.64 12.66
C ALA A 73 -2.42 -14.22 13.73
N VAL A 74 -2.36 -14.86 14.91
CA VAL A 74 -3.15 -14.45 16.07
C VAL A 74 -2.54 -13.18 16.66
N THR A 75 -3.10 -12.03 16.31
CA THR A 75 -2.62 -10.71 16.73
C THR A 75 -3.75 -9.70 16.83
N SER A 76 -3.46 -8.55 17.44
CA SER A 76 -4.33 -7.38 17.41
C SER A 76 -4.13 -6.58 16.12
N TYR A 77 -5.22 -6.08 15.56
CA TYR A 77 -5.19 -5.22 14.39
C TYR A 77 -5.17 -3.75 14.80
N SER A 78 -4.46 -2.92 14.02
CA SER A 78 -4.53 -1.47 14.09
C SER A 78 -5.07 -0.94 12.76
N TYR A 79 -5.71 0.22 12.79
CA TYR A 79 -6.22 0.87 11.60
C TYR A 79 -5.65 2.27 11.48
N ILE A 80 -5.64 2.80 10.27
CA ILE A 80 -5.39 4.21 10.00
C ILE A 80 -6.48 4.63 9.03
N MET A 81 -7.18 5.70 9.35
CA MET A 81 -8.21 6.28 8.50
C MET A 81 -7.88 7.73 8.25
N GLU A 82 -7.82 8.10 6.98
CA GLU A 82 -7.68 9.46 6.51
C GLU A 82 -8.90 9.81 5.66
N GLY A 83 -9.43 11.01 5.84
CA GLY A 83 -10.63 11.45 5.14
C GLY A 83 -10.60 12.92 4.84
N MET A 84 -11.43 13.32 3.86
CA MET A 84 -11.65 14.72 3.54
C MET A 84 -13.15 14.98 3.30
N GLY A 85 -13.62 16.15 3.72
CA GLY A 85 -15.00 16.59 3.53
C GLY A 85 -15.15 18.08 3.85
N GLU A 86 -15.95 18.80 3.07
CA GLU A 86 -16.20 20.24 3.26
C GLU A 86 -14.94 21.07 3.55
N ASN A 87 -13.90 20.92 2.72
CA ASN A 87 -12.58 21.56 2.87
C ASN A 87 -11.83 21.23 4.17
N ARG A 88 -12.19 20.15 4.86
CA ARG A 88 -11.50 19.65 6.05
C ARG A 88 -10.83 18.32 5.75
N ILE A 89 -9.75 18.05 6.50
CA ILE A 89 -9.06 16.76 6.54
C ILE A 89 -9.24 16.15 7.93
N GLY A 90 -9.34 14.83 8.01
CA GLY A 90 -9.46 14.07 9.25
C GLY A 90 -8.50 12.89 9.27
N TYR A 91 -8.06 12.52 10.46
CA TYR A 91 -7.15 11.38 10.70
C TYR A 91 -7.60 10.63 11.97
N ALA A 92 -7.57 9.30 11.93
CA ALA A 92 -7.81 8.43 13.08
C ALA A 92 -6.89 7.19 13.05
N ARG A 93 -6.48 6.69 14.22
CA ARG A 93 -5.66 5.50 14.42
C ARG A 93 -5.95 4.84 15.77
#